data_AF-A0A127PJJ5-F1
#
_entry.id   AF-A0A127PJJ5-F1
#
_cell.length_a   1.000
_cell.length_b   1.000
_cell.length_c   1.000
_cell.angle_alpha   90.00
_cell.angle_beta   90.00
_cell.angle_gamma   90.00
#
_symmetry.space_group_name_H-M   'P 1'
#
loop_
_entity.id
_entity.type
_entity.pdbx_description
1 polymer ?
#
loop_
_entity_poly.entity_id
_entity_poly.type
_entity_poly.pdbx_seq_one_letter_code
_entity_poly.pdbx_strand_id
1 'polypeptide(L)' 'MNTLQTKMFLLAGLIDAAFLIGVGIAMLFAFANPFIAK' A
#
# COMPACT_ATOMS: atom_id res chain seq x y z
N MET A 1 -22.21 19.41 2.85
CA MET A 1 -21.49 18.15 2.55
C MET A 1 -20.95 17.60 3.87
N ASN A 2 -21.39 16.41 4.28
CA ASN A 2 -21.10 15.84 5.60
C ASN A 2 -19.59 15.57 5.76
N THR A 3 -18.89 16.40 6.53
CA THR A 3 -17.45 16.34 6.84
C THR A 3 -16.95 14.97 7.29
N LEU A 4 -17.83 14.14 7.86
CA LEU A 4 -17.53 12.77 8.27
C LEU A 4 -17.19 11.86 7.07
N GLN A 5 -17.85 12.05 5.92
CA GLN A 5 -17.61 11.24 4.71
C GLN A 5 -16.22 11.52 4.12
N THR A 6 -15.79 12.79 4.09
CA THR A 6 -14.46 13.17 3.61
C THR A 6 -13.35 12.60 4.52
N LYS A 7 -13.56 12.58 5.84
CA LYS A 7 -12.61 11.98 6.79
C LYS A 7 -12.51 10.46 6.63
N MET A 8 -13.64 9.77 6.42
CA MET A 8 -13.64 8.33 6.16
C MET A 8 -12.99 7.97 4.82
N PHE A 9 -13.15 8.79 3.78
CA PHE A 9 -12.46 8.62 2.51
C PHE A 9 -10.93 8.76 2.66
N LEU A 10 -10.46 9.77 3.41
CA LEU A 10 -9.04 9.94 3.70
C LEU A 10 -8.48 8.75 4.50
N LEU A 11 -9.21 8.28 5.51
CA LEU A 11 -8.81 7.12 6.31
C LEU A 11 -8.72 5.86 5.44
N ALA A 12 -9.74 5.60 4.63
CA ALA A 12 -9.76 4.45 3.73
C ALA A 12 -8.62 4.50 2.70
N GLY A 13 -8.37 5.67 2.09
CA GLY A 13 -7.27 5.85 1.14
C GLY A 13 -5.88 5.73 1.79
N LEU A 14 -5.73 6.20 3.04
CA LEU A 14 -4.47 6.06 3.78
C LEU A 14 -4.16 4.60 4.14
N ILE A 15 -5.19 3.83 4.52
CA ILE A 15 -5.06 2.39 4.81
C ILE A 15 -4.66 1.63 3.55
N ASP A 16 -5.31 1.91 2.41
CA ASP A 16 -5.00 1.28 1.12
C ASP A 16 -3.57 1.58 0.66
N ALA A 17 -3.12 2.82 0.81
CA ALA A 17 -1.75 3.21 0.47
C ALA A 17 -0.70 2.40 1.26
N ALA A 18 -0.87 2.23 2.58
CA ALA A 18 0.05 1.44 3.39
C ALA A 18 0.07 -0.04 2.97
N PHE A 19 -1.09 -0.61 2.64
CA PHE A 19 -1.20 -2.00 2.20
C PHE A 19 -0.55 -2.22 0.83
N LEU A 20 -0.78 -1.34 -0.14
CA LEU A 20 -0.17 -1.44 -1.48
C LEU A 20 1.35 -1.28 -1.45
N ILE A 21 1.91 -0.45 -0.56
CA ILE A 21 3.37 -0.37 -0.35
C ILE A 21 3.91 -1.73 0.13
N GLY A 22 3.24 -2.35 1.12
CA GLY A 22 3.62 -3.68 1.61
C GLY A 22 3.56 -4.74 0.53
N VAL A 23 2.49 -4.76 -0.27
CA VAL A 23 2.34 -5.69 -1.41
C VAL A 23 3.43 -5.44 -2.46
N GLY A 24 3.77 -4.18 -2.76
CA GLY A 24 4.86 -3.82 -3.68
C GLY A 24 6.22 -4.37 -3.23
N ILE A 25 6.54 -4.24 -1.94
CA ILE A 25 7.76 -4.82 -1.35
C ILE A 25 7.72 -6.36 -1.41
N ALA A 26 6.58 -6.97 -1.11
CA ALA A 26 6.42 -8.42 -1.23
C ALA A 26 6.64 -8.91 -2.67
N MET A 27 6.10 -8.19 -3.66
CA MET A 27 6.31 -8.50 -5.08
C MET A 27 7.77 -8.34 -5.51
N LEU A 28 8.48 -7.32 -5.00
CA LEU A 28 9.92 -7.17 -5.21
C LEU A 28 10.67 -8.41 -4.72
N PHE A 29 10.41 -8.88 -3.49
CA PHE A 29 11.07 -10.08 -2.96
C PHE A 29 10.60 -11.39 -3.60
N ALA A 30 9.38 -11.46 -4.13
CA ALA A 30 8.86 -12.66 -4.78
C ALA A 30 9.40 -12.87 -6.20
N PHE A 31 9.53 -11.79 -6.98
CA PHE A 31 9.85 -11.88 -8.42
C PHE A 31 11.19 -11.26 -8.80
N ALA A 32 11.65 -10.25 -8.06
CA ALA A 32 12.86 -9.49 -8.37
C ALA A 32 13.77 -9.41 -7.12
N ASN A 33 13.90 -10.53 -6.42
CA ASN A 33 14.58 -10.58 -5.13
C ASN A 33 16.05 -10.12 -5.26
N PRO A 34 16.43 -8.97 -4.69
CA PRO A 34 17.77 -8.42 -4.84
C PRO A 34 18.84 -9.26 -4.12
N PHE A 35 18.46 -10.20 -3.26
CA PHE A 35 19.39 -11.08 -2.57
C PHE A 35 19.69 -12.39 -3.33
N ILE A 36 18.86 -12.73 -4.33
CA ILE A 36 19.02 -13.95 -5.13
C ILE A 36 19.44 -13.61 -6.56
N ALA A 37 19.02 -12.44 -7.07
CA ALA A 37 19.51 -11.90 -8.33
C ALA A 37 21.01 -11.61 -8.21
N LYS A 38 21.83 -12.41 -8.91
CA LYS A 38 23.28 -12.24 -9.00
C LYS A 38 23.65 -11.27 -10.12
#